data_AF-A0A543KNE3-F1
#
_entry.id   AF-A0A543KNE3-F1
#
_cell.length_a   1.000
_cell.length_b   1.000
_cell.length_c   1.000
_cell.angle_alpha   90.00
_cell.angle_beta   90.00
_cell.angle_gamma   90.00
#
_symmetry.space_group_name_H-M   'P 1'
#
loop_
_entity.id
_entity.type
_entity.pdbx_description
1 polymer ?
#
loop_
_entity_poly.entity_id
_entity_poly.type
_entity_poly.pdbx_seq_one_letter_code
_entity_poly.pdbx_strand_id
1 'polypeptide(L)'
;MHPRAQQIIDLTDGWRTDAEAEAQVIEILRSAPPEELDDVLADLDVDDLIGDVDNHVWGPDNRTQLMTLLLRERRDALSLESLAVLLAALHVGPTPRTHQELITEVLLSRTGTAFHDLKYRLNSTRDHHDLEHLVFEEIDEDLRETLLEHFAEQAHVDPNSDLRVLCDIDDTVKCAIHDDRYPRGTIYPGVVELLQALDDGAAEKPNRAGDLTFVTARPGGPRGLVERYTRNDLSTLGLPPHSVMGGSILNLHTKARMADRKILNMDRDRQLFPECRMVFIGDSGQADAQVGAEMHRRDPDHIVATLLHNVTDLTREARAELAQDGVHAFDTYAGAAAHALRLGLIRAEQAQTVVEATRKGIAELELDAAQRERLERDLAADVEAVAALS
;
A
#
# COMPACT_ATOMS: atom_id res chain seq x y z
N MET A 1 -7.67 -13.86 -26.88
CA MET A 1 -6.68 -13.68 -27.96
C MET A 1 -7.34 -13.11 -29.20
N HIS A 2 -7.38 -11.78 -29.25
CA HIS A 2 -7.96 -10.97 -30.31
C HIS A 2 -7.10 -11.06 -31.60
N PRO A 3 -7.69 -11.06 -32.82
CA PRO A 3 -6.92 -11.22 -34.06
C PRO A 3 -5.82 -10.17 -34.27
N ARG A 4 -6.06 -8.92 -33.84
CA ARG A 4 -5.05 -7.85 -33.91
C ARG A 4 -3.94 -8.02 -32.87
N ALA A 5 -4.23 -8.59 -31.70
CA ALA A 5 -3.20 -8.88 -30.69
C ALA A 5 -2.25 -9.97 -31.22
N GLN A 6 -2.77 -11.03 -31.84
CA GLN A 6 -1.93 -12.03 -32.52
C GLN A 6 -1.06 -11.40 -33.62
N GLN A 7 -1.60 -10.49 -34.43
CA GLN A 7 -0.80 -9.79 -35.45
C GLN A 7 0.34 -8.95 -34.86
N ILE A 8 0.13 -8.32 -33.70
CA ILE A 8 1.17 -7.57 -32.99
C ILE A 8 2.24 -8.54 -32.45
N ILE A 9 1.84 -9.64 -31.81
CA ILE A 9 2.75 -10.69 -31.33
C ILE A 9 3.57 -11.27 -32.50
N ASP A 10 2.94 -11.59 -33.63
CA ASP A 10 3.62 -12.11 -34.83
C ASP A 10 4.64 -11.12 -35.42
N LEU A 11 4.50 -9.81 -35.15
CA LEU A 11 5.44 -8.77 -35.56
C LEU A 11 6.59 -8.56 -34.55
N THR A 12 6.41 -8.93 -33.29
CA THR A 12 7.42 -8.75 -32.21
C THR A 12 8.09 -10.05 -31.74
N ASP A 13 7.69 -11.23 -32.21
CA ASP A 13 8.25 -12.57 -31.86
C ASP A 13 9.69 -12.82 -32.40
N GLY A 14 10.63 -11.95 -32.04
CA GLY A 14 12.03 -11.98 -32.48
C GLY A 14 12.99 -11.31 -31.49
N TRP A 15 14.31 -11.40 -31.75
CA TRP A 15 15.31 -10.73 -30.87
C TRP A 15 15.13 -9.20 -30.88
N ARG A 16 14.73 -8.64 -32.02
CA ARG A 16 14.43 -7.21 -32.19
C ARG A 16 13.36 -7.04 -33.25
N THR A 17 12.32 -6.29 -32.92
CA THR A 17 11.46 -5.60 -33.89
C THR A 17 12.29 -4.62 -34.72
N ASP A 18 11.98 -4.49 -36.00
CA ASP A 18 12.56 -3.43 -36.85
C ASP A 18 11.59 -2.25 -37.00
N ALA A 19 12.10 -1.11 -37.45
CA ALA A 19 11.31 0.13 -37.52
C ALA A 19 10.11 0.06 -38.50
N GLU A 20 10.04 -0.94 -39.39
CA GLU A 20 8.88 -1.17 -40.26
C GLU A 20 7.81 -1.99 -39.51
N ALA A 21 8.21 -3.05 -38.80
CA ALA A 21 7.33 -3.81 -37.92
C ALA A 21 6.77 -2.95 -36.76
N GLU A 22 7.59 -2.12 -36.12
CA GLU A 22 7.15 -1.15 -35.11
C GLU A 22 6.08 -0.18 -35.66
N ALA A 23 6.28 0.34 -36.88
CA ALA A 23 5.31 1.22 -37.52
C ALA A 23 4.00 0.48 -37.87
N GLN A 24 4.07 -0.80 -38.23
CA GLN A 24 2.89 -1.64 -38.44
C GLN A 24 2.11 -1.89 -37.14
N VAL A 25 2.79 -2.13 -36.02
CA VAL A 25 2.16 -2.23 -34.69
C VAL A 25 1.38 -0.95 -34.35
N ILE A 26 1.98 0.22 -34.56
CA ILE A 26 1.32 1.52 -34.35
C ILE A 26 0.08 1.67 -35.25
N GLU A 27 0.15 1.27 -36.53
CA GLU A 27 -0.99 1.36 -37.46
C GLU A 27 -2.11 0.35 -37.13
N ILE A 28 -1.79 -0.85 -36.64
CA ILE A 28 -2.78 -1.82 -36.16
C ILE A 28 -3.57 -1.25 -34.97
N LEU A 29 -2.89 -0.63 -34.00
CA LEU A 29 -3.54 0.01 -32.85
C LEU A 29 -4.31 1.28 -33.25
N ARG A 30 -3.76 2.07 -34.19
CA ARG A 30 -4.42 3.28 -34.73
C ARG A 30 -5.71 2.96 -35.48
N SER A 31 -5.73 1.87 -36.24
CA SER A 31 -6.86 1.40 -37.05
C SER A 31 -7.83 0.46 -36.32
N ALA A 32 -7.50 0.02 -35.10
CA ALA A 32 -8.44 -0.72 -34.24
C ALA A 32 -9.66 0.16 -33.89
N PRO A 33 -10.91 -0.35 -33.98
CA PRO A 33 -12.09 0.33 -33.46
C PRO A 33 -11.92 0.72 -31.98
N PRO A 34 -12.50 1.85 -31.53
CA PRO A 34 -12.47 2.24 -30.11
C PRO A 34 -12.90 1.12 -29.17
N GLU A 35 -14.00 0.44 -29.50
CA GLU A 35 -14.61 -0.63 -28.71
C GLU A 35 -13.81 -1.95 -28.68
N GLU A 36 -12.81 -2.12 -29.54
CA GLU A 36 -11.93 -3.31 -29.54
C GLU A 36 -10.57 -3.05 -28.85
N LEU A 37 -10.26 -1.80 -28.47
CA LEU A 37 -8.89 -1.44 -28.08
C LEU A 37 -8.48 -2.03 -26.72
N ASP A 38 -9.40 -2.07 -25.75
CA ASP A 38 -9.18 -2.76 -24.46
C ASP A 38 -8.96 -4.28 -24.68
N ASP A 39 -9.79 -4.94 -25.50
CA ASP A 39 -9.67 -6.37 -25.83
C ASP A 39 -8.34 -6.70 -26.55
N VAL A 40 -7.84 -5.78 -27.39
CA VAL A 40 -6.51 -5.92 -28.01
C VAL A 40 -5.41 -5.87 -26.96
N LEU A 41 -5.43 -4.87 -26.07
CA LEU A 41 -4.37 -4.69 -25.07
C LEU A 41 -4.41 -5.77 -23.98
N ALA A 42 -5.58 -6.27 -23.60
CA ALA A 42 -5.73 -7.34 -22.60
C ALA A 42 -5.18 -8.70 -23.05
N ASP A 43 -4.96 -8.89 -24.36
CA ASP A 43 -4.33 -10.08 -24.95
C ASP A 43 -2.84 -9.87 -25.29
N LEU A 44 -2.25 -8.73 -24.91
CA LEU A 44 -0.84 -8.40 -25.10
C LEU A 44 -0.12 -8.31 -23.75
N ASP A 45 1.17 -8.66 -23.73
CA ASP A 45 2.06 -8.20 -22.67
C ASP A 45 2.45 -6.75 -23.00
N VAL A 46 2.05 -5.82 -22.13
CA VAL A 46 2.23 -4.38 -22.35
C VAL A 46 3.66 -3.93 -22.03
N ASP A 47 4.36 -4.63 -21.13
CA ASP A 47 5.75 -4.35 -20.81
C ASP A 47 6.64 -4.78 -21.99
N ASP A 48 6.41 -5.97 -22.55
CA ASP A 48 7.09 -6.43 -23.77
C ASP A 48 6.75 -5.53 -24.97
N LEU A 49 5.47 -5.20 -25.21
CA LEU A 49 5.06 -4.28 -26.29
C LEU A 49 5.77 -2.92 -26.22
N ILE A 50 5.90 -2.36 -25.02
CA ILE A 50 6.59 -1.09 -24.81
C ILE A 50 8.11 -1.27 -24.90
N GLY A 51 8.67 -2.43 -24.52
CA GLY A 51 10.08 -2.79 -24.68
C GLY A 51 10.51 -2.99 -26.14
N ASP A 52 9.63 -3.57 -26.96
CA ASP A 52 9.85 -3.99 -28.34
C ASP A 52 9.70 -2.87 -29.38
N VAL A 53 9.24 -1.69 -28.97
CA VAL A 53 9.12 -0.50 -29.82
C VAL A 53 10.07 0.59 -29.32
N ASP A 54 11.10 0.92 -30.10
CA ASP A 54 12.19 1.83 -29.69
C ASP A 54 12.09 3.23 -30.35
N ASN A 55 12.88 4.18 -29.84
CA ASN A 55 13.16 5.45 -30.49
C ASN A 55 14.53 5.35 -31.17
N HIS A 56 14.54 5.22 -32.50
CA HIS A 56 15.78 4.93 -33.24
C HIS A 56 16.66 6.18 -33.37
N VAL A 57 17.92 6.08 -32.94
CA VAL A 57 18.96 7.15 -33.06
C VAL A 57 19.05 7.75 -34.47
N TRP A 58 18.72 6.95 -35.49
CA TRP A 58 18.60 7.36 -36.88
C TRP A 58 17.32 6.77 -37.50
N GLY A 59 16.15 7.22 -37.04
CA GLY A 59 14.87 6.75 -37.52
C GLY A 59 13.69 7.52 -36.92
N PRO A 60 12.46 6.99 -37.02
CA PRO A 60 11.31 7.54 -36.33
C PRO A 60 11.35 7.26 -34.82
N ASP A 61 10.78 8.17 -34.03
CA ASP A 61 10.54 7.97 -32.59
C ASP A 61 9.28 7.12 -32.40
N ASN A 62 9.34 5.83 -32.72
CA ASN A 62 8.17 4.94 -32.74
C ASN A 62 7.60 4.73 -31.33
N ARG A 63 8.45 4.62 -30.29
CA ARG A 63 7.99 4.54 -28.89
C ARG A 63 7.20 5.78 -28.47
N THR A 64 7.70 6.96 -28.81
CA THR A 64 7.03 8.25 -28.54
C THR A 64 5.69 8.35 -29.28
N GLN A 65 5.62 7.85 -30.52
CA GLN A 65 4.39 7.82 -31.31
C GLN A 65 3.36 6.83 -30.75
N LEU A 66 3.78 5.62 -30.32
CA LEU A 66 2.92 4.63 -29.69
C LEU A 66 2.29 5.18 -28.40
N MET A 67 3.10 5.80 -27.53
CA MET A 67 2.61 6.38 -26.29
C MET A 67 1.74 7.62 -26.51
N THR A 68 2.04 8.46 -27.51
CA THR A 68 1.17 9.57 -27.91
C THR A 68 -0.18 9.07 -28.44
N LEU A 69 -0.16 8.01 -29.27
CA LEU A 69 -1.37 7.38 -29.78
C LEU A 69 -2.26 6.88 -28.62
N LEU A 70 -1.71 6.07 -27.71
CA LEU A 70 -2.51 5.44 -26.65
C LEU A 70 -2.93 6.43 -25.55
N LEU A 71 -2.02 7.28 -25.07
CA LEU A 71 -2.23 8.10 -23.86
C LEU A 71 -2.71 9.54 -24.14
N ARG A 72 -2.62 10.03 -25.39
CA ARG A 72 -3.17 11.34 -25.80
C ARG A 72 -4.30 11.20 -26.83
N GLU A 73 -4.09 10.47 -27.92
CA GLU A 73 -5.07 10.42 -29.02
C GLU A 73 -6.24 9.44 -28.77
N ARG A 74 -5.98 8.30 -28.13
CA ARG A 74 -6.94 7.19 -27.93
C ARG A 74 -7.34 6.97 -26.47
N ARG A 75 -6.86 7.80 -25.54
CA ARG A 75 -7.07 7.67 -24.07
C ARG A 75 -8.53 7.49 -23.64
N ASP A 76 -9.46 8.15 -24.33
CA ASP A 76 -10.89 8.09 -24.00
C ASP A 76 -11.63 6.89 -24.65
N ALA A 77 -10.91 6.09 -25.43
CA ALA A 77 -11.33 4.77 -25.90
C ALA A 77 -10.72 3.62 -25.09
N LEU A 78 -10.04 3.93 -23.97
CA LEU A 78 -9.42 2.96 -23.07
C LEU A 78 -10.12 2.94 -21.71
N SER A 79 -10.29 1.75 -21.17
CA SER A 79 -10.69 1.52 -19.79
C SER A 79 -9.66 2.06 -18.79
N LEU A 80 -10.09 2.30 -17.55
CA LEU A 80 -9.18 2.65 -16.45
C LEU A 80 -8.23 1.49 -16.10
N GLU A 81 -8.56 0.26 -16.51
CA GLU A 81 -7.72 -0.93 -16.32
C GLU A 81 -6.53 -0.91 -17.28
N SER A 82 -6.79 -0.78 -18.59
CA SER A 82 -5.73 -0.67 -19.59
C SER A 82 -4.90 0.60 -19.44
N LEU A 83 -5.49 1.71 -18.98
CA LEU A 83 -4.73 2.90 -18.61
C LEU A 83 -3.80 2.66 -17.41
N ALA A 84 -4.25 1.95 -16.35
CA ALA A 84 -3.38 1.62 -15.22
C ALA A 84 -2.19 0.74 -15.64
N VAL A 85 -2.42 -0.25 -16.50
CA VAL A 85 -1.36 -1.13 -17.04
C VAL A 85 -0.36 -0.33 -17.90
N LEU A 86 -0.85 0.50 -18.82
CA LEU A 86 0.02 1.35 -19.66
C LEU A 86 0.85 2.34 -18.83
N LEU A 87 0.26 2.92 -17.78
CA LEU A 87 0.96 3.84 -16.89
C LEU A 87 2.03 3.12 -16.06
N ALA A 88 1.73 1.94 -15.51
CA ALA A 88 2.72 1.14 -14.76
C ALA A 88 3.94 0.79 -15.64
N ALA A 89 3.69 0.32 -16.87
CA ALA A 89 4.72 -0.04 -17.84
C ALA A 89 5.67 1.13 -18.20
N LEU A 90 5.19 2.38 -18.14
CA LEU A 90 6.00 3.57 -18.44
C LEU A 90 7.12 3.85 -17.42
N HIS A 91 7.02 3.31 -16.19
CA HIS A 91 8.00 3.49 -15.12
C HIS A 91 8.66 2.17 -14.66
N VAL A 92 8.63 1.13 -15.51
CA VAL A 92 9.48 -0.06 -15.38
C VAL A 92 10.92 0.28 -15.80
N GLY A 93 11.63 0.95 -14.89
CA GLY A 93 12.98 1.49 -15.11
C GLY A 93 13.00 3.03 -15.11
N PRO A 94 14.05 3.67 -15.66
CA PRO A 94 14.18 5.13 -15.62
C PRO A 94 13.03 5.81 -16.37
N THR A 95 12.25 6.66 -15.69
CA THR A 95 11.14 7.40 -16.31
C THR A 95 11.66 8.71 -16.93
N PRO A 96 11.87 8.80 -18.26
CA PRO A 96 12.29 10.05 -18.88
C PRO A 96 11.19 11.11 -18.78
N ARG A 97 11.57 12.38 -18.86
CA ARG A 97 10.64 13.52 -18.73
C ARG A 97 9.38 13.40 -19.60
N THR A 98 9.50 12.89 -20.83
CA THR A 98 8.36 12.67 -21.73
C THR A 98 7.35 11.64 -21.21
N HIS A 99 7.81 10.60 -20.49
CA HIS A 99 6.94 9.64 -19.82
C HIS A 99 6.28 10.29 -18.58
N GLN A 100 7.05 11.03 -17.77
CA GLN A 100 6.52 11.74 -16.61
C GLN A 100 5.38 12.71 -17.01
N GLU A 101 5.57 13.46 -18.10
CA GLU A 101 4.56 14.37 -18.66
C GLU A 101 3.31 13.62 -19.12
N LEU A 102 3.46 12.50 -19.83
CA LEU A 102 2.32 11.66 -20.25
C LEU A 102 1.55 11.06 -19.06
N ILE A 103 2.26 10.54 -18.06
CA ILE A 103 1.65 10.00 -16.83
C ILE A 103 0.85 11.09 -16.11
N THR A 104 1.46 12.27 -15.94
CA THR A 104 0.83 13.43 -15.31
C THR A 104 -0.41 13.88 -16.10
N GLU A 105 -0.32 14.01 -17.43
CA GLU A 105 -1.44 14.38 -18.29
C GLU A 105 -2.63 13.40 -18.23
N VAL A 106 -2.36 12.09 -18.10
CA VAL A 106 -3.43 11.08 -17.95
C VAL A 106 -4.10 11.22 -16.60
N LEU A 107 -3.34 11.34 -15.50
CA LEU A 107 -3.89 11.49 -14.15
C LEU A 107 -4.70 12.79 -13.98
N LEU A 108 -4.16 13.93 -14.45
CA LEU A 108 -4.85 15.23 -14.44
C LEU A 108 -6.13 15.24 -15.30
N SER A 109 -6.23 14.36 -16.30
CA SER A 109 -7.42 14.28 -17.17
C SER A 109 -8.63 13.57 -16.54
N ARG A 110 -8.45 12.91 -15.39
CA ARG A 110 -9.51 12.19 -14.68
C ARG A 110 -9.91 12.95 -13.42
N THR A 111 -11.18 12.87 -13.07
CA THR A 111 -11.76 13.53 -11.88
C THR A 111 -12.78 12.62 -11.20
N GLY A 112 -13.05 12.89 -9.92
CA GLY A 112 -13.98 12.11 -9.10
C GLY A 112 -13.70 10.60 -9.12
N THR A 113 -14.75 9.77 -9.20
CA THR A 113 -14.64 8.30 -9.15
C THR A 113 -13.62 7.73 -10.17
N ALA A 114 -13.58 8.26 -11.39
CA ALA A 114 -12.64 7.77 -12.42
C ALA A 114 -11.18 8.09 -12.09
N PHE A 115 -10.92 9.14 -11.31
CA PHE A 115 -9.59 9.44 -10.78
C PHE A 115 -9.23 8.50 -9.62
N HIS A 116 -10.11 8.34 -8.63
CA HIS A 116 -9.86 7.42 -7.51
C HIS A 116 -9.63 5.98 -8.01
N ASP A 117 -10.50 5.46 -8.89
CA ASP A 117 -10.37 4.11 -9.45
C ASP A 117 -9.01 3.89 -10.15
N LEU A 118 -8.51 4.90 -10.89
CA LEU A 118 -7.20 4.83 -11.55
C LEU A 118 -6.05 4.92 -10.53
N LYS A 119 -6.14 5.83 -9.55
CA LYS A 119 -5.16 6.01 -8.48
C LYS A 119 -4.98 4.74 -7.65
N TYR A 120 -6.08 4.10 -7.25
CA TYR A 120 -6.06 2.86 -6.48
C TYR A 120 -5.50 1.68 -7.27
N ARG A 121 -5.80 1.58 -8.58
CA ARG A 121 -5.19 0.57 -9.45
C ARG A 121 -3.67 0.72 -9.52
N LEU A 122 -3.15 1.94 -9.65
CA LEU A 122 -1.71 2.23 -9.61
C LEU A 122 -1.06 2.00 -8.24
N ASN A 123 -1.82 2.11 -7.14
CA ASN A 123 -1.32 1.75 -5.81
C ASN A 123 -1.28 0.22 -5.57
N SER A 124 -2.08 -0.54 -6.32
CA SER A 124 -2.26 -1.99 -6.17
C SER A 124 -1.33 -2.86 -7.04
N THR A 125 -0.42 -2.24 -7.79
CA THR A 125 0.65 -2.94 -8.52
C THR A 125 1.50 -3.73 -7.52
N ARG A 126 1.71 -5.02 -7.78
CA ARG A 126 2.19 -5.98 -6.76
C ARG A 126 3.70 -5.98 -6.55
N ASP A 127 4.37 -4.89 -6.88
CA ASP A 127 5.82 -4.81 -6.95
C ASP A 127 6.35 -3.49 -6.36
N HIS A 128 7.51 -3.04 -6.81
CA HIS A 128 8.13 -1.79 -6.38
C HIS A 128 7.73 -0.56 -7.22
N HIS A 129 6.88 -0.75 -8.22
CA HIS A 129 6.35 0.29 -9.09
C HIS A 129 4.93 0.66 -8.62
N ASP A 130 4.81 0.99 -7.33
CA ASP A 130 3.59 1.52 -6.74
C ASP A 130 3.48 3.05 -6.93
N LEU A 131 2.34 3.59 -6.51
CA LEU A 131 2.04 5.01 -6.61
C LEU A 131 3.00 5.90 -5.79
N GLU A 132 3.56 5.41 -4.68
CA GLU A 132 4.52 6.18 -3.86
C GLU A 132 5.84 6.34 -4.59
N HIS A 133 6.36 5.23 -5.14
CA HIS A 133 7.57 5.24 -5.96
C HIS A 133 7.39 6.12 -7.20
N LEU A 134 6.28 5.98 -7.91
CA LEU A 134 5.97 6.79 -9.10
C LEU A 134 6.00 8.28 -8.75
N VAL A 135 5.18 8.71 -7.79
CA VAL A 135 4.97 10.15 -7.51
C VAL A 135 6.18 10.80 -6.85
N PHE A 136 6.92 10.11 -5.97
CA PHE A 136 7.99 10.73 -5.19
C PHE A 136 9.42 10.44 -5.65
N GLU A 137 9.66 9.38 -6.41
CA GLU A 137 11.02 9.01 -6.87
C GLU A 137 11.18 9.12 -8.42
N GLU A 138 10.12 8.93 -9.21
CA GLU A 138 10.18 8.98 -10.70
C GLU A 138 9.63 10.27 -11.34
N ILE A 139 8.67 10.96 -10.73
CA ILE A 139 8.12 12.24 -11.22
C ILE A 139 8.94 13.44 -10.69
N ASP A 140 9.41 14.30 -11.59
CA ASP A 140 10.12 15.55 -11.25
C ASP A 140 9.28 16.50 -10.39
N GLU A 141 9.94 17.35 -9.59
CA GLU A 141 9.32 18.20 -8.57
C GLU A 141 8.18 19.10 -9.08
N ASP A 142 8.29 19.69 -10.27
CA ASP A 142 7.29 20.59 -10.85
C ASP A 142 6.01 19.86 -11.31
N LEU A 143 6.17 18.67 -11.87
CA LEU A 143 5.04 17.79 -12.22
C LEU A 143 4.41 17.18 -10.96
N ARG A 144 5.23 16.81 -9.98
CA ARG A 144 4.79 16.26 -8.69
C ARG A 144 3.96 17.27 -7.91
N GLU A 145 4.37 18.53 -7.82
CA GLU A 145 3.58 19.60 -7.19
C GLU A 145 2.20 19.70 -7.86
N THR A 146 2.17 19.81 -9.18
CA THR A 146 0.91 19.86 -9.97
C THR A 146 0.02 18.63 -9.73
N LEU A 147 0.62 17.45 -9.63
CA LEU A 147 -0.09 16.19 -9.43
C LEU A 147 -0.66 16.09 -8.01
N LEU A 148 0.10 16.48 -6.99
CA LEU A 148 -0.34 16.48 -5.59
C LEU A 148 -1.40 17.55 -5.31
N GLU A 149 -1.34 18.71 -5.99
CA GLU A 149 -2.43 19.69 -5.99
C GLU A 149 -3.73 19.07 -6.54
N HIS A 150 -3.67 18.38 -7.68
CA HIS A 150 -4.84 17.66 -8.22
C HIS A 150 -5.36 16.57 -7.28
N PHE A 151 -4.47 15.82 -6.63
CA PHE A 151 -4.87 14.82 -5.64
C PHE A 151 -5.65 15.45 -4.47
N ALA A 152 -5.20 16.61 -3.99
CA ALA A 152 -5.89 17.38 -2.95
C ALA A 152 -7.20 18.01 -3.45
N GLU A 153 -7.28 18.46 -4.71
CA GLU A 153 -8.53 18.96 -5.31
C GLU A 153 -9.58 17.86 -5.52
N GLN A 154 -9.15 16.65 -5.90
CA GLN A 154 -10.03 15.48 -6.01
C GLN A 154 -10.36 14.85 -4.65
N ALA A 155 -9.77 15.34 -3.55
CA ALA A 155 -10.02 14.84 -2.20
C ALA A 155 -11.41 15.27 -1.70
N HIS A 156 -12.43 14.47 -2.00
CA HIS A 156 -13.74 14.60 -1.39
C HIS A 156 -13.84 13.71 -0.14
N VAL A 157 -13.65 14.33 1.02
CA VAL A 157 -13.80 13.67 2.32
C VAL A 157 -15.27 13.31 2.57
N ASP A 158 -15.64 12.07 2.27
CA ASP A 158 -16.75 11.42 2.97
C ASP A 158 -16.25 11.12 4.39
N PRO A 159 -16.93 11.54 5.48
CA PRO A 159 -16.50 11.20 6.84
C PRO A 159 -16.55 9.69 7.14
N ASN A 160 -17.14 8.88 6.25
CA ASN A 160 -17.11 7.42 6.26
C ASN A 160 -16.05 6.85 5.28
N SER A 161 -15.07 7.66 4.86
CA SER A 161 -14.08 7.30 3.85
C SER A 161 -13.13 6.18 4.26
N ASP A 162 -12.47 5.69 3.22
CA ASP A 162 -11.52 4.57 3.18
C ASP A 162 -10.35 4.79 4.16
N LEU A 163 -9.78 3.68 4.64
CA LEU A 163 -8.88 3.65 5.80
C LEU A 163 -7.49 3.15 5.41
N ARG A 164 -6.51 4.07 5.32
CA ARG A 164 -5.08 3.72 5.17
C ARG A 164 -4.58 3.06 6.45
N VAL A 165 -4.07 1.83 6.35
CA VAL A 165 -3.48 1.11 7.48
C VAL A 165 -1.99 1.01 7.27
N LEU A 166 -1.21 1.81 8.00
CA LEU A 166 0.25 1.72 7.98
C LEU A 166 0.72 0.81 9.11
N CYS A 167 1.39 -0.29 8.78
CA CYS A 167 1.78 -1.31 9.77
C CYS A 167 3.28 -1.59 9.74
N ASP A 168 3.98 -1.47 10.88
CA ASP A 168 5.33 -2.04 11.02
C ASP A 168 5.28 -3.57 11.09
N ILE A 169 6.42 -4.23 10.93
CA ILE A 169 6.54 -5.70 10.83
C ILE A 169 7.17 -6.29 12.09
N ASP A 170 8.27 -5.72 12.58
CA ASP A 170 9.11 -6.33 13.60
C ASP A 170 8.61 -5.96 14.99
N ASP A 171 8.40 -6.94 15.85
CA ASP A 171 7.70 -6.82 17.15
C ASP A 171 6.26 -6.28 17.07
N THR A 172 5.81 -5.85 15.89
CA THR A 172 4.42 -5.50 15.56
C THR A 172 3.66 -6.71 14.99
N VAL A 173 3.97 -7.20 13.79
CA VAL A 173 3.32 -8.41 13.21
C VAL A 173 3.95 -9.71 13.71
N LYS A 174 5.27 -9.69 13.95
CA LYS A 174 6.07 -10.87 14.30
C LYS A 174 7.00 -10.60 15.47
N CYS A 175 6.99 -11.45 16.50
CA CYS A 175 7.93 -11.38 17.62
C CYS A 175 9.37 -11.53 17.12
N ALA A 176 10.19 -10.49 17.27
CA ALA A 176 11.47 -10.36 16.56
C ALA A 176 12.66 -9.93 17.43
N ILE A 177 12.56 -8.81 18.18
CA ILE A 177 13.68 -8.24 18.96
C ILE A 177 13.30 -8.02 20.43
N HIS A 178 12.25 -7.26 20.71
CA HIS A 178 12.00 -6.68 22.04
C HIS A 178 11.06 -7.54 22.88
N ASP A 179 10.01 -8.11 22.28
CA ASP A 179 8.98 -8.85 23.02
C ASP A 179 9.51 -10.19 23.57
N ASP A 180 9.36 -10.48 24.85
CA ASP A 180 9.72 -11.78 25.47
C ASP A 180 8.51 -12.61 25.92
N ARG A 181 7.29 -12.09 25.72
CA ARG A 181 6.02 -12.73 26.10
C ARG A 181 5.64 -13.86 25.15
N TYR A 182 6.17 -13.83 23.93
CA TYR A 182 5.94 -14.81 22.87
C TYR A 182 7.27 -15.42 22.37
N PRO A 183 7.29 -16.68 21.92
CA PRO A 183 8.45 -17.27 21.26
C PRO A 183 8.92 -16.45 20.05
N ARG A 184 10.24 -16.37 19.82
CA ARG A 184 10.80 -15.65 18.67
C ARG A 184 10.34 -16.27 17.36
N GLY A 185 9.89 -15.44 16.43
CA GLY A 185 9.34 -15.86 15.14
C GLY A 185 7.82 -16.08 15.14
N THR A 186 7.14 -16.05 16.29
CA THR A 186 5.68 -16.09 16.38
C THR A 186 5.05 -14.91 15.66
N ILE A 187 4.15 -15.17 14.72
CA ILE A 187 3.14 -14.20 14.25
C ILE A 187 2.13 -14.04 15.39
N TYR A 188 1.87 -12.80 15.84
CA TYR A 188 1.08 -12.62 17.06
C TYR A 188 -0.39 -13.06 16.87
N PRO A 189 -0.95 -13.85 17.79
CA PRO A 189 -2.34 -14.32 17.70
C PRO A 189 -3.36 -13.19 17.48
N GLY A 190 -4.08 -13.21 16.35
CA GLY A 190 -5.10 -12.22 16.00
C GLY A 190 -4.61 -11.03 15.14
N VAL A 191 -3.31 -10.92 14.82
CA VAL A 191 -2.82 -9.80 13.99
C VAL A 191 -3.36 -9.84 12.57
N VAL A 192 -3.45 -11.03 11.97
CA VAL A 192 -3.94 -11.20 10.59
C VAL A 192 -5.41 -10.80 10.51
N GLU A 193 -6.21 -11.27 11.47
CA GLU A 193 -7.63 -10.98 11.57
C GLU A 193 -7.89 -9.50 11.86
N LEU A 194 -7.04 -8.82 12.65
CA LEU A 194 -7.16 -7.37 12.85
C LEU A 194 -6.83 -6.59 11.58
N LEU A 195 -5.76 -6.97 10.87
CA LEU A 195 -5.37 -6.30 9.62
C LEU A 195 -6.43 -6.48 8.53
N GLN A 196 -6.99 -7.69 8.40
CA GLN A 196 -8.15 -7.95 7.53
C GLN A 196 -9.38 -7.15 7.96
N ALA A 197 -9.70 -7.10 9.26
CA ALA A 197 -10.83 -6.33 9.76
C ALA A 197 -10.71 -4.81 9.52
N LEU A 198 -9.50 -4.26 9.60
CA LEU A 198 -9.23 -2.85 9.31
C LEU A 198 -9.25 -2.54 7.81
N ASP A 199 -8.75 -3.44 6.95
CA ASP A 199 -8.81 -3.29 5.48
C ASP A 199 -10.25 -3.47 4.93
N ASP A 200 -11.04 -4.38 5.51
CA ASP A 200 -12.49 -4.49 5.26
C ASP A 200 -13.28 -3.25 5.72
N GLY A 201 -12.78 -2.59 6.78
CA GLY A 201 -13.40 -1.46 7.46
C GLY A 201 -14.78 -1.76 8.11
N ALA A 202 -15.43 -0.68 8.56
CA ALA A 202 -16.76 -0.70 9.18
C ALA A 202 -17.88 -0.11 8.31
N ALA A 203 -17.60 0.30 7.07
CA ALA A 203 -18.54 1.01 6.20
C ALA A 203 -19.73 0.13 5.74
N GLU A 204 -20.89 0.75 5.48
CA GLU A 204 -22.13 0.06 5.06
C GLU A 204 -22.02 -0.72 3.74
N LYS A 205 -20.97 -0.47 2.94
CA LYS A 205 -20.66 -1.17 1.69
C LYS A 205 -19.36 -1.96 1.84
N PRO A 206 -19.40 -3.21 2.35
CA PRO A 206 -18.22 -4.08 2.38
C PRO A 206 -17.71 -4.38 0.95
N ASN A 207 -16.42 -4.74 0.85
CA ASN A 207 -15.62 -4.89 -0.38
C ASN A 207 -15.02 -3.58 -0.97
N ARG A 208 -14.61 -2.63 -0.12
CA ARG A 208 -13.56 -1.65 -0.46
C ARG A 208 -12.24 -2.02 0.23
N ALA A 209 -11.71 -3.19 -0.13
CA ALA A 209 -10.41 -3.67 0.32
C ALA A 209 -9.25 -2.96 -0.41
N GLY A 210 -8.07 -2.91 0.20
CA GLY A 210 -6.82 -2.55 -0.49
C GLY A 210 -6.18 -1.21 -0.09
N ASP A 211 -6.11 -0.91 1.20
CA ASP A 211 -5.38 0.27 1.72
C ASP A 211 -4.38 -0.07 2.86
N LEU A 212 -4.21 -1.36 3.18
CA LEU A 212 -3.10 -1.84 4.00
C LEU A 212 -1.76 -1.62 3.29
N THR A 213 -0.89 -0.84 3.92
CA THR A 213 0.48 -0.57 3.48
C THR A 213 1.48 -0.96 4.58
N PHE A 214 2.37 -1.90 4.28
CA PHE A 214 3.43 -2.27 5.22
C PHE A 214 4.58 -1.27 5.19
N VAL A 215 4.94 -0.76 6.37
CA VAL A 215 6.06 0.17 6.57
C VAL A 215 7.26 -0.62 7.08
N THR A 216 8.43 -0.40 6.48
CA THR A 216 9.70 -0.84 7.08
C THR A 216 10.66 0.33 7.26
N ALA A 217 11.38 0.33 8.38
CA ALA A 217 12.50 1.23 8.60
C ALA A 217 13.87 0.54 8.46
N ARG A 218 13.94 -0.73 8.01
CA ARG A 218 15.21 -1.49 7.93
C ARG A 218 15.94 -1.34 6.59
N PRO A 219 17.26 -1.10 6.60
CA PRO A 219 18.03 -0.92 5.37
C PRO A 219 17.93 -2.13 4.43
N GLY A 220 17.79 -1.87 3.13
CA GLY A 220 17.64 -2.90 2.10
C GLY A 220 17.01 -2.42 0.79
N GLY A 221 16.36 -1.25 0.79
CA GLY A 221 15.55 -0.78 -0.34
C GLY A 221 14.34 -1.69 -0.62
N PRO A 222 13.58 -1.44 -1.70
CA PRO A 222 12.41 -2.25 -2.06
C PRO A 222 12.73 -3.76 -2.19
N ARG A 223 13.82 -4.12 -2.89
CA ARG A 223 14.23 -5.54 -3.06
C ARG A 223 14.53 -6.25 -1.74
N GLY A 224 15.25 -5.60 -0.81
CA GLY A 224 15.52 -6.18 0.50
C GLY A 224 14.29 -6.27 1.40
N LEU A 225 13.24 -5.50 1.11
CA LEU A 225 11.95 -5.58 1.80
C LEU A 225 11.09 -6.72 1.25
N VAL A 226 10.93 -6.87 -0.07
CA VAL A 226 10.25 -8.03 -0.70
C VAL A 226 10.91 -9.34 -0.27
N GLU A 227 12.25 -9.39 -0.22
CA GLU A 227 12.98 -10.55 0.28
C GLU A 227 12.64 -10.85 1.75
N ARG A 228 12.54 -9.83 2.62
CA ARG A 228 12.15 -10.01 4.03
C ARG A 228 10.69 -10.36 4.21
N TYR A 229 9.79 -9.80 3.42
CA TYR A 229 8.36 -10.13 3.43
C TYR A 229 8.15 -11.62 3.12
N THR A 230 8.85 -12.10 2.08
CA THR A 230 8.90 -13.51 1.70
C THR A 230 9.59 -14.38 2.77
N ARG A 231 10.77 -13.98 3.27
CA ARG A 231 11.55 -14.73 4.27
C ARG A 231 10.91 -14.73 5.67
N ASN A 232 9.98 -13.83 5.94
CA ASN A 232 9.19 -13.82 7.17
C ASN A 232 7.90 -14.65 7.08
N ASP A 233 7.65 -15.29 5.94
CA ASP A 233 6.45 -16.05 5.59
C ASP A 233 5.16 -15.20 5.52
N LEU A 234 5.27 -13.87 5.53
CA LEU A 234 4.13 -12.94 5.54
C LEU A 234 3.26 -13.07 4.28
N SER A 235 3.88 -13.40 3.14
CA SER A 235 3.18 -13.69 1.88
C SER A 235 2.23 -14.89 1.95
N THR A 236 2.33 -15.73 2.99
CA THR A 236 1.45 -16.89 3.21
C THR A 236 0.27 -16.60 4.14
N LEU A 237 0.21 -15.41 4.75
CA LEU A 237 -0.79 -15.07 5.79
C LEU A 237 -2.22 -14.82 5.25
N GLY A 238 -2.45 -14.89 3.94
CA GLY A 238 -3.79 -14.65 3.37
C GLY A 238 -4.30 -13.21 3.55
N LEU A 239 -3.39 -12.26 3.75
CA LEU A 239 -3.70 -10.83 3.76
C LEU A 239 -4.17 -10.36 2.37
N PRO A 240 -5.01 -9.31 2.30
CA PRO A 240 -5.40 -8.69 1.03
C PRO A 240 -4.18 -8.16 0.25
N PRO A 241 -4.31 -7.83 -1.05
CA PRO A 241 -3.29 -7.11 -1.78
C PRO A 241 -2.93 -5.82 -1.04
N HIS A 242 -1.65 -5.66 -0.70
CA HIS A 242 -1.13 -4.60 0.15
C HIS A 242 0.08 -3.96 -0.51
N SER A 243 0.23 -2.64 -0.37
CA SER A 243 1.43 -1.92 -0.80
C SER A 243 2.55 -2.11 0.23
N VAL A 244 3.80 -1.97 -0.19
CA VAL A 244 4.96 -2.32 0.64
C VAL A 244 6.00 -1.21 0.57
N MET A 245 5.85 -0.21 1.43
CA MET A 245 6.56 1.07 1.33
C MET A 245 8.07 0.91 1.63
N GLY A 246 8.86 0.86 0.56
CA GLY A 246 10.26 0.42 0.56
C GLY A 246 11.29 1.54 0.46
N GLY A 247 11.61 2.19 1.59
CA GLY A 247 12.56 3.30 1.63
C GLY A 247 13.98 3.02 1.06
N SER A 248 14.38 3.87 0.12
CA SER A 248 15.72 4.04 -0.45
C SER A 248 16.62 4.90 0.51
N ILE A 249 17.94 4.77 0.69
CA ILE A 249 19.03 3.82 0.34
C ILE A 249 20.00 3.77 1.56
N LEU A 250 20.71 2.64 1.78
CA LEU A 250 21.90 2.41 2.66
C LEU A 250 22.02 3.10 4.06
N ASN A 251 22.38 2.30 5.08
CA ASN A 251 22.97 2.76 6.36
C ASN A 251 22.08 3.58 7.32
N LEU A 252 20.87 3.08 7.61
CA LEU A 252 20.11 3.47 8.81
C LEU A 252 20.70 2.80 10.06
N HIS A 253 21.38 3.57 10.91
CA HIS A 253 22.06 3.09 12.13
C HIS A 253 21.56 3.74 13.44
N THR A 254 20.52 4.58 13.42
CA THR A 254 19.99 5.26 14.62
C THR A 254 18.46 5.28 14.66
N LYS A 255 17.87 5.11 15.85
CA LYS A 255 16.39 5.17 16.05
C LYS A 255 15.78 6.48 15.53
N ALA A 256 16.46 7.62 15.72
CA ALA A 256 16.01 8.92 15.23
C ALA A 256 15.82 8.94 13.70
N ARG A 257 16.78 8.42 12.92
CA ARG A 257 16.66 8.37 11.45
C ARG A 257 15.59 7.40 10.96
N MET A 258 15.28 6.36 11.74
CA MET A 258 14.14 5.47 11.48
C MET A 258 12.82 6.21 11.73
N ALA A 259 12.72 7.01 12.80
CA ALA A 259 11.57 7.86 13.07
C ALA A 259 11.36 8.92 11.99
N ASP A 260 12.41 9.68 11.63
CA ASP A 260 12.39 10.68 10.56
C ASP A 260 11.89 10.07 9.23
N ARG A 261 12.35 8.85 8.91
CA ARG A 261 11.90 8.12 7.72
C ARG A 261 10.44 7.68 7.81
N LYS A 262 9.97 7.14 8.94
CA LYS A 262 8.54 6.79 9.11
C LYS A 262 7.65 8.02 8.99
N ILE A 263 8.04 9.16 9.58
CA ILE A 263 7.33 10.43 9.45
C ILE A 263 7.28 10.91 7.99
N LEU A 264 8.40 10.87 7.26
CA LEU A 264 8.43 11.22 5.83
C LEU A 264 7.52 10.31 5.00
N ASN A 265 7.60 9.00 5.24
CA ASN A 265 6.78 8.00 4.57
C ASN A 265 5.28 8.22 4.83
N MET A 266 4.88 8.49 6.08
CA MET A 266 3.50 8.80 6.45
C MET A 266 3.01 10.12 5.84
N ASP A 267 3.87 11.14 5.73
CA ASP A 267 3.51 12.41 5.09
C ASP A 267 3.41 12.30 3.55
N ARG A 268 4.22 11.44 2.93
CA ARG A 268 4.05 11.03 1.52
C ARG A 268 2.71 10.31 1.33
N ASP A 269 2.40 9.33 2.18
CA ASP A 269 1.15 8.58 2.14
C ASP A 269 -0.08 9.51 2.25
N ARG A 270 -0.07 10.43 3.21
CA ARG A 270 -1.08 11.48 3.41
C ARG A 270 -1.26 12.39 2.18
N GLN A 271 -0.18 12.69 1.46
CA GLN A 271 -0.24 13.48 0.21
C GLN A 271 -0.81 12.67 -0.97
N LEU A 272 -0.65 11.35 -0.96
CA LEU A 272 -1.23 10.46 -1.98
C LEU A 272 -2.70 10.14 -1.72
N PHE A 273 -3.10 10.03 -0.45
CA PHE A 273 -4.44 9.64 -0.02
C PHE A 273 -5.10 10.68 0.93
N PRO A 274 -5.16 11.97 0.55
CA PRO A 274 -5.74 13.03 1.38
C PRO A 274 -7.24 12.86 1.65
N GLU A 275 -7.96 12.03 0.88
CA GLU A 275 -9.36 11.69 1.13
C GLU A 275 -9.56 10.63 2.24
N CYS A 276 -8.50 9.92 2.60
CA CYS A 276 -8.56 8.81 3.55
C CYS A 276 -8.36 9.26 5.00
N ARG A 277 -8.78 8.39 5.92
CA ARG A 277 -8.30 8.40 7.31
C ARG A 277 -7.18 7.39 7.46
N MET A 278 -6.31 7.55 8.46
CA MET A 278 -5.11 6.73 8.61
C MET A 278 -4.96 6.18 10.03
N VAL A 279 -4.69 4.88 10.12
CA VAL A 279 -4.27 4.19 11.34
C VAL A 279 -2.82 3.76 11.20
N PHE A 280 -2.00 4.08 12.19
CA PHE A 280 -0.65 3.53 12.30
C PHE A 280 -0.60 2.40 13.32
N ILE A 281 0.07 1.30 13.01
CA ILE A 281 0.28 0.15 13.89
C ILE A 281 1.79 -0.08 14.01
N GLY A 282 2.31 -0.09 15.24
CA GLY A 282 3.74 -0.20 15.53
C GLY A 282 4.03 -0.72 16.93
N ASP A 283 5.31 -0.76 17.35
CA ASP A 283 5.72 -1.33 18.65
C ASP A 283 6.37 -0.32 19.61
N SER A 284 6.25 -0.57 20.92
CA SER A 284 6.79 0.29 21.98
C SER A 284 8.30 0.12 22.25
N GLY A 285 8.99 -0.76 21.53
CA GLY A 285 10.44 -0.95 21.54
C GLY A 285 11.17 -0.11 20.49
N GLN A 286 10.53 0.18 19.36
CA GLN A 286 11.03 1.08 18.31
C GLN A 286 10.68 2.56 18.58
N ALA A 287 10.61 3.40 17.55
CA ALA A 287 10.30 4.83 17.67
C ALA A 287 8.81 5.13 17.45
N ASP A 288 7.98 4.10 17.39
CA ASP A 288 6.65 4.17 16.77
C ASP A 288 5.65 4.96 17.61
N ALA A 289 5.82 4.90 18.94
CA ALA A 289 5.10 5.78 19.86
C ALA A 289 5.38 7.28 19.59
N GLN A 290 6.62 7.63 19.23
CA GLN A 290 7.02 9.01 18.94
C GLN A 290 6.56 9.44 17.55
N VAL A 291 6.63 8.54 16.56
CA VAL A 291 6.13 8.75 15.20
C VAL A 291 4.62 8.97 15.21
N GLY A 292 3.87 8.08 15.85
CA GLY A 292 2.41 8.16 15.94
C GLY A 292 1.93 9.44 16.63
N ALA A 293 2.54 9.79 17.78
CA ALA A 293 2.24 11.01 18.50
C ALA A 293 2.56 12.27 17.67
N GLU A 294 3.71 12.30 16.98
CA GLU A 294 4.09 13.43 16.15
C GLU A 294 3.17 13.59 14.93
N MET A 295 2.75 12.50 14.30
CA MET A 295 1.82 12.53 13.17
C MET A 295 0.42 12.96 13.61
N HIS A 296 -0.11 12.43 14.72
CA HIS A 296 -1.39 12.85 15.28
C HIS A 296 -1.41 14.34 15.66
N ARG A 297 -0.30 14.89 16.20
CA ARG A 297 -0.21 16.33 16.49
C ARG A 297 -0.13 17.21 15.24
N ARG A 298 0.27 16.68 14.08
CA ARG A 298 0.32 17.42 12.80
C ARG A 298 -1.03 17.48 12.12
N ASP A 299 -1.72 16.34 12.08
CA ASP A 299 -3.00 16.18 11.40
C ASP A 299 -3.88 15.17 12.16
N PRO A 300 -4.59 15.60 13.22
CA PRO A 300 -5.39 14.71 14.06
C PRO A 300 -6.68 14.23 13.38
N ASP A 301 -7.12 14.92 12.32
CA ASP A 301 -8.31 14.54 11.55
C ASP A 301 -7.96 13.43 10.54
N HIS A 302 -6.76 13.45 9.95
CA HIS A 302 -6.25 12.37 9.10
C HIS A 302 -5.74 11.18 9.93
N ILE A 303 -4.91 11.40 10.96
CA ILE A 303 -4.31 10.34 11.78
C ILE A 303 -5.25 9.99 12.95
N VAL A 304 -6.24 9.15 12.68
CA VAL A 304 -7.33 8.84 13.64
C VAL A 304 -6.89 8.02 14.84
N ALA A 305 -5.84 7.20 14.71
CA ALA A 305 -5.25 6.46 15.83
C ALA A 305 -3.84 5.94 15.53
N THR A 306 -3.02 5.80 16.57
CA THR A 306 -1.90 4.84 16.57
C THR A 306 -2.19 3.68 17.51
N LEU A 307 -2.18 2.45 17.00
CA LEU A 307 -2.28 1.22 17.78
C LEU A 307 -0.85 0.73 18.09
N LEU A 308 -0.41 0.91 19.34
CA LEU A 308 0.96 0.62 19.77
C LEU A 308 1.02 -0.72 20.51
N HIS A 309 1.66 -1.73 19.92
CA HIS A 309 1.89 -3.00 20.59
C HIS A 309 2.90 -2.83 21.74
N ASN A 310 2.45 -3.07 22.98
CA ASN A 310 3.26 -2.89 24.17
C ASN A 310 4.23 -4.08 24.38
N VAL A 311 5.44 -3.94 23.84
CA VAL A 311 6.54 -4.90 23.96
C VAL A 311 7.62 -4.48 24.96
N THR A 312 7.39 -3.39 25.71
CA THR A 312 8.36 -2.80 26.66
C THR A 312 7.78 -2.46 28.05
N ASP A 313 6.65 -3.07 28.42
CA ASP A 313 6.00 -2.90 29.73
C ASP A 313 5.71 -1.45 30.12
N LEU A 314 5.11 -0.68 29.20
CA LEU A 314 4.66 0.70 29.45
C LEU A 314 3.72 0.78 30.66
N THR A 315 4.07 1.64 31.62
CA THR A 315 3.27 1.88 32.84
C THR A 315 1.93 2.54 32.50
N ARG A 316 0.96 2.47 33.43
CA ARG A 316 -0.36 3.10 33.25
C ARG A 316 -0.26 4.60 32.97
N GLU A 317 0.69 5.28 33.62
CA GLU A 317 0.96 6.70 33.46
C GLU A 317 1.49 6.99 32.05
N ALA A 318 2.51 6.26 31.60
CA ALA A 318 3.06 6.40 30.25
C ALA A 318 2.01 6.14 29.15
N ARG A 319 1.12 5.16 29.35
CA ARG A 319 0.00 4.90 28.44
C ARG A 319 -1.04 6.01 28.44
N ALA A 320 -1.30 6.63 29.60
CA ALA A 320 -2.24 7.75 29.71
C ALA A 320 -1.68 9.06 29.13
N GLU A 321 -0.35 9.24 29.14
CA GLU A 321 0.35 10.31 28.43
C GLU A 321 0.27 10.09 26.92
N LEU A 322 0.65 8.90 26.42
CA LEU A 322 0.58 8.54 25.00
C LEU A 322 -0.85 8.66 24.43
N ALA A 323 -1.87 8.29 25.20
CA ALA A 323 -3.27 8.40 24.77
C ALA A 323 -3.76 9.85 24.60
N GLN A 324 -3.08 10.86 25.15
CA GLN A 324 -3.38 12.28 24.90
C GLN A 324 -2.88 12.72 23.52
N ASP A 325 -1.83 12.08 23.00
CA ASP A 325 -1.26 12.30 21.66
C ASP A 325 -1.80 11.25 20.64
N GLY A 326 -2.98 10.66 20.87
CA GLY A 326 -3.63 9.72 19.93
C GLY A 326 -3.00 8.32 19.84
N VAL A 327 -2.07 7.98 20.75
CA VAL A 327 -1.34 6.69 20.76
C VAL A 327 -1.92 5.74 21.81
N HIS A 328 -2.57 4.67 21.38
CA HIS A 328 -3.17 3.67 22.25
C HIS A 328 -2.32 2.40 22.37
N ALA A 329 -1.75 2.18 23.56
CA ALA A 329 -0.94 1.00 23.85
C ALA A 329 -1.77 -0.22 24.27
N PHE A 330 -1.64 -1.33 23.54
CA PHE A 330 -2.34 -2.60 23.76
C PHE A 330 -1.37 -3.76 24.06
N ASP A 331 -1.82 -4.80 24.79
CA ASP A 331 -0.99 -5.96 25.14
C ASP A 331 -1.31 -7.22 24.31
N THR A 332 -2.56 -7.39 23.87
CA THR A 332 -2.96 -8.43 22.91
C THR A 332 -3.76 -7.82 21.74
N TYR A 333 -3.84 -8.53 20.62
CA TYR A 333 -4.58 -8.06 19.45
C TYR A 333 -6.10 -7.94 19.67
N ALA A 334 -6.66 -8.65 20.67
CA ALA A 334 -8.02 -8.42 21.15
C ALA A 334 -8.20 -7.00 21.74
N GLY A 335 -7.19 -6.47 22.45
CA GLY A 335 -7.20 -5.11 22.99
C GLY A 335 -7.09 -4.04 21.91
N ALA A 336 -6.28 -4.30 20.87
CA ALA A 336 -6.24 -3.49 19.66
C ALA A 336 -7.61 -3.46 18.95
N ALA A 337 -8.26 -4.61 18.79
CA ALA A 337 -9.61 -4.71 18.24
C ALA A 337 -10.66 -3.98 19.10
N ALA A 338 -10.57 -4.06 20.43
CA ALA A 338 -11.44 -3.30 21.34
C ALA A 338 -11.29 -1.78 21.15
N HIS A 339 -10.08 -1.30 20.83
CA HIS A 339 -9.87 0.11 20.52
C HIS A 339 -10.38 0.48 19.12
N ALA A 340 -10.10 -0.34 18.11
CA ALA A 340 -10.61 -0.13 16.75
C ALA A 340 -12.15 -0.10 16.70
N LEU A 341 -12.82 -1.00 17.45
CA LEU A 341 -14.27 -1.02 17.62
C LEU A 341 -14.79 0.25 18.30
N ARG A 342 -14.12 0.72 19.36
CA ARG A 342 -14.49 1.97 20.06
C ARG A 342 -14.43 3.21 19.15
N LEU A 343 -13.52 3.21 18.18
CA LEU A 343 -13.37 4.28 17.19
C LEU A 343 -14.26 4.10 15.94
N GLY A 344 -15.05 3.02 15.87
CA GLY A 344 -15.87 2.71 14.69
C GLY A 344 -15.06 2.37 13.43
N LEU A 345 -13.82 1.87 13.61
CA LEU A 345 -12.95 1.45 12.50
C LEU A 345 -13.26 0.02 12.03
N ILE A 346 -13.73 -0.83 12.96
CA ILE A 346 -14.20 -2.20 12.69
C ILE A 346 -15.56 -2.43 13.38
N ARG A 347 -16.34 -3.40 12.88
CA ARG A 347 -17.63 -3.80 13.46
C ARG A 347 -17.44 -4.77 14.64
N ALA A 348 -18.50 -4.94 15.44
CA ALA A 348 -18.47 -5.83 16.60
C ALA A 348 -18.17 -7.29 16.19
N GLU A 349 -18.72 -7.78 15.09
CA GLU A 349 -18.47 -9.15 14.60
C GLU A 349 -17.00 -9.35 14.19
N GLN A 350 -16.41 -8.35 13.52
CA GLN A 350 -14.98 -8.35 13.16
C GLN A 350 -14.10 -8.37 14.43
N ALA A 351 -14.43 -7.56 15.44
CA ALA A 351 -13.71 -7.56 16.72
C ALA A 351 -13.80 -8.91 17.46
N GLN A 352 -14.95 -9.59 17.41
CA GLN A 352 -15.09 -10.94 17.96
C GLN A 352 -14.25 -11.98 17.20
N THR A 353 -14.13 -11.88 15.87
CA THR A 353 -13.21 -12.74 15.09
C THR A 353 -11.76 -12.57 15.54
N VAL A 354 -11.29 -11.34 15.77
CA VAL A 354 -9.95 -11.09 16.33
C VAL A 354 -9.79 -11.72 17.71
N VAL A 355 -10.78 -11.56 18.60
CA VAL A 355 -10.79 -12.18 19.94
C VAL A 355 -10.67 -13.70 19.88
N GLU A 356 -11.41 -14.35 18.98
CA GLU A 356 -11.37 -15.80 18.81
C GLU A 356 -10.01 -16.27 18.28
N ALA A 357 -9.44 -15.55 17.31
CA ALA A 357 -8.11 -15.83 16.76
C ALA A 357 -6.99 -15.63 17.78
N THR A 358 -7.00 -14.52 18.54
CA THR A 358 -6.05 -14.27 19.63
C THR A 358 -6.13 -15.38 20.68
N ARG A 359 -7.35 -15.75 21.12
CA ARG A 359 -7.57 -16.84 22.09
C ARG A 359 -7.04 -18.18 21.58
N LYS A 360 -7.36 -18.53 20.34
CA LYS A 360 -6.93 -19.79 19.71
C LYS A 360 -5.40 -19.84 19.59
N GLY A 361 -4.76 -18.81 19.06
CA GLY A 361 -3.31 -18.79 18.89
C GLY A 361 -2.57 -18.85 20.23
N ILE A 362 -3.02 -18.15 21.28
CA ILE A 362 -2.41 -18.25 22.63
C ILE A 362 -2.55 -19.68 23.22
N ALA A 363 -3.66 -20.37 22.92
CA ALA A 363 -3.84 -21.76 23.33
C ALA A 363 -2.94 -22.75 22.54
N GLU A 364 -2.66 -22.47 21.28
CA GLU A 364 -1.82 -23.31 20.40
C GLU A 364 -0.31 -23.07 20.58
N LEU A 365 0.11 -21.96 21.19
CA LEU A 365 1.53 -21.64 21.43
C LEU A 365 2.17 -22.44 22.57
N GLU A 366 3.42 -22.87 22.33
CA GLU A 366 4.32 -23.42 23.35
C GLU A 366 4.88 -22.28 24.23
N LEU A 367 4.09 -21.90 25.24
CA LEU A 367 4.43 -20.88 26.24
C LEU A 367 4.89 -21.51 27.56
N ASP A 368 5.82 -20.84 28.25
CA ASP A 368 6.08 -21.14 29.66
C ASP A 368 4.93 -20.70 30.58
N ALA A 369 4.99 -21.08 31.86
CA ALA A 369 3.91 -20.81 32.81
C ALA A 369 3.69 -19.30 33.09
N ALA A 370 4.74 -18.50 33.09
CA ALA A 370 4.66 -17.06 33.37
C ALA A 370 4.18 -16.29 32.13
N GLN A 371 4.68 -16.66 30.95
CA GLN A 371 4.18 -16.16 29.66
C GLN A 371 2.68 -16.45 29.51
N ARG A 372 2.26 -17.69 29.77
CA ARG A 372 0.85 -18.10 29.69
C ARG A 372 -0.02 -17.35 30.69
N GLU A 373 0.38 -17.27 31.97
CA GLU A 373 -0.40 -16.52 32.98
C GLU A 373 -0.53 -15.03 32.64
N ARG A 374 0.53 -14.40 32.08
CA ARG A 374 0.48 -13.01 31.62
C ARG A 374 -0.53 -12.85 30.48
N LEU A 375 -0.36 -13.62 29.40
CA LEU A 375 -1.18 -13.49 28.20
C LEU A 375 -2.65 -13.87 28.42
N GLU A 376 -2.94 -14.87 29.25
CA GLU A 376 -4.33 -15.21 29.62
C GLU A 376 -5.00 -14.10 30.44
N ARG A 377 -4.25 -13.42 31.32
CA ARG A 377 -4.75 -12.28 32.12
C ARG A 377 -5.04 -11.06 31.25
N ASP A 378 -4.13 -10.74 30.33
CA ASP A 378 -4.26 -9.59 29.43
C ASP A 378 -5.42 -9.82 28.45
N LEU A 379 -5.50 -11.02 27.85
CA LEU A 379 -6.61 -11.41 26.98
C LEU A 379 -7.96 -11.38 27.71
N ALA A 380 -8.04 -11.79 28.98
CA ALA A 380 -9.29 -11.75 29.72
C ALA A 380 -9.84 -10.32 29.86
N ALA A 381 -8.98 -9.34 30.15
CA ALA A 381 -9.36 -7.93 30.22
C ALA A 381 -9.78 -7.38 28.84
N ASP A 382 -9.07 -7.76 27.78
CA ASP A 382 -9.38 -7.35 26.41
C ASP A 382 -10.73 -7.94 25.92
N VAL A 383 -11.03 -9.20 26.26
CA VAL A 383 -12.32 -9.85 25.97
C VAL A 383 -13.47 -9.12 26.64
N GLU A 384 -13.33 -8.74 27.92
CA GLU A 384 -14.33 -7.93 28.63
C GLU A 384 -14.51 -6.55 27.97
N ALA A 385 -13.43 -5.94 27.48
CA ALA A 385 -13.49 -4.65 26.79
C ALA A 385 -14.23 -4.72 25.44
N VAL A 386 -14.03 -5.77 24.63
CA VAL A 386 -14.81 -5.98 23.38
C VAL A 386 -16.28 -6.27 23.71
N ALA A 387 -16.55 -7.13 24.70
CA ALA A 387 -17.91 -7.48 25.11
C ALA A 387 -18.72 -6.31 25.70
N ALA A 388 -18.05 -5.29 26.25
CA ALA A 388 -18.69 -4.06 26.74
C ALA A 388 -18.98 -3.03 25.63
N LEU A 389 -18.47 -3.25 24.41
CA LEU A 389 -18.64 -2.40 23.23
C LEU A 389 -19.50 -3.06 22.13
N SER A 390 -19.85 -4.34 22.29
CA SER A 390 -20.71 -5.13 21.41
C SER A 390 -22.17 -5.09 21.87
#